data_AF-A0A259Z090-F1
#
_entry.id   AF-A0A259Z090-F1
#
_cell.length_a   1.000
_cell.length_b   1.000
_cell.length_c   1.000
_cell.angle_alpha   90.00
_cell.angle_beta   90.00
_cell.angle_gamma   90.00
#
_symmetry.space_group_name_H-M   'P 1'
#
loop_
_entity.id
_entity.type
_entity.pdbx_description
1 polymer ?
#
loop_
_entity_poly.entity_id
_entity_poly.type
_entity_poly.pdbx_seq_one_letter_code
_entity_poly.pdbx_strand_id
1 'polypeptide(L)'
;MTRRFAPALRIEVIVVRDPDGPTHIQVFVDGVPAAATQFHIDAGRGWTWGDWADTRDCDLAVISSGARGALEDAYDDPPGGDAVRGRIGDWLDGAERSEN
;
A
#
# COMPACT_ATOMS: atom_id res chain seq x y z
N MET A 1 -0.16 -39.91 5.95
CA MET A 1 -1.09 -38.77 6.09
C MET A 1 -0.65 -37.67 5.14
N THR A 2 -1.36 -37.49 4.02
CA THR A 2 -1.06 -36.44 3.03
C THR A 2 -1.74 -35.15 3.48
N ARG A 3 -0.96 -34.10 3.75
CA ARG A 3 -1.49 -32.79 4.12
C ARG A 3 -2.21 -32.24 2.88
N ARG A 4 -3.54 -32.18 2.94
CA ARG A 4 -4.35 -31.56 1.87
C ARG A 4 -4.26 -30.05 2.06
N PHE A 5 -3.58 -29.35 1.17
CA PHE A 5 -3.70 -27.90 1.12
C PHE A 5 -5.12 -27.57 0.65
N ALA A 6 -5.76 -26.59 1.29
CA ALA A 6 -6.97 -26.01 0.73
C ALA A 6 -6.64 -25.50 -0.68
N PRO A 7 -7.58 -25.59 -1.64
CA PRO A 7 -7.40 -24.94 -2.93
C PRO A 7 -7.08 -23.45 -2.70
N ALA A 8 -6.21 -22.88 -3.53
CA ALA A 8 -5.90 -21.46 -3.45
C ALA A 8 -7.20 -20.66 -3.64
N LEU A 9 -7.43 -19.68 -2.78
CA LEU A 9 -8.59 -18.78 -2.88
C LEU A 9 -8.51 -18.02 -4.21
N ARG A 10 -9.61 -17.93 -4.94
CA ARG A 10 -9.71 -17.02 -6.09
C ARG A 10 -10.03 -15.63 -5.55
N ILE A 11 -9.10 -14.69 -5.74
CA ILE A 11 -9.29 -13.29 -5.37
C ILE A 11 -9.46 -12.48 -6.66
N GLU A 12 -10.54 -11.70 -6.73
CA GLU A 12 -10.85 -10.82 -7.85
C GLU A 12 -10.97 -9.39 -7.33
N VAL A 13 -10.24 -8.47 -7.93
CA VAL A 13 -10.23 -7.05 -7.55
C VAL A 13 -10.65 -6.22 -8.75
N ILE A 14 -11.75 -5.49 -8.62
CA ILE A 14 -12.20 -4.51 -9.61
C ILE A 14 -11.78 -3.13 -9.13
N VAL A 15 -10.96 -2.45 -9.93
CA VAL A 15 -10.45 -1.10 -9.64
C VAL A 15 -11.07 -0.11 -10.61
N VAL A 16 -11.81 0.86 -10.09
CA VAL A 16 -12.38 1.96 -10.87
C VAL A 16 -11.71 3.25 -10.40
N ARG A 17 -10.83 3.81 -11.25
CA ARG A 17 -10.10 5.04 -10.96
C ARG A 17 -10.82 6.23 -11.57
N ASP A 18 -11.19 7.20 -10.75
CA ASP A 18 -11.51 8.55 -11.20
C ASP A 18 -10.19 9.34 -11.35
N PRO A 19 -9.84 9.88 -12.53
CA PRO A 19 -8.62 10.66 -12.72
C PRO A 19 -8.55 11.89 -11.81
N ASP A 20 -9.70 12.48 -11.51
CA ASP A 20 -9.82 13.71 -10.72
C ASP A 20 -10.40 13.42 -9.32
N GLY A 21 -10.57 12.15 -8.96
CA GLY A 21 -11.33 11.72 -7.79
C GLY A 21 -10.76 10.49 -7.08
N PRO A 22 -11.56 9.89 -6.17
CA PRO A 22 -11.16 8.70 -5.44
C PRO A 22 -11.11 7.46 -6.34
N THR A 23 -10.35 6.46 -5.93
CA THR A 23 -10.42 5.12 -6.54
C THR A 23 -11.37 4.26 -5.75
N HIS A 24 -12.29 3.61 -6.45
CA HIS A 24 -13.21 2.65 -5.87
C HIS A 24 -12.72 1.22 -6.14
N ILE A 25 -12.61 0.43 -5.08
CA ILE A 25 -12.27 -0.99 -5.18
C ILE A 25 -13.45 -1.86 -4.79
N GLN A 26 -13.61 -2.99 -5.49
CA GLN A 26 -14.49 -4.08 -5.09
C GLN A 26 -13.67 -5.35 -5.06
N VAL A 27 -13.69 -6.06 -3.93
CA VAL A 27 -12.97 -7.31 -3.74
C VAL A 27 -13.95 -8.46 -3.63
N PHE A 28 -13.67 -9.55 -4.33
CA PHE A 28 -14.42 -10.79 -4.24
C PHE A 28 -13.46 -11.94 -3.88
N VAL A 29 -13.88 -12.79 -2.95
CA VAL A 29 -13.18 -14.03 -2.60
C VAL A 29 -14.11 -15.19 -2.97
N ASP A 30 -13.68 -16.01 -3.92
CA ASP A 30 -14.47 -17.10 -4.50
C ASP A 30 -15.87 -16.65 -4.97
N GLY A 31 -15.92 -15.45 -5.57
CA GLY A 31 -17.16 -14.83 -6.08
C GLY A 31 -18.03 -14.14 -5.02
N VAL A 32 -17.61 -14.13 -3.74
CA VAL A 32 -18.35 -13.46 -2.65
C VAL A 32 -17.74 -12.09 -2.34
N PRO A 33 -18.53 -10.99 -2.29
CA PRO A 33 -18.03 -9.68 -1.91
C PRO A 33 -17.34 -9.67 -0.54
N ALA A 34 -16.19 -9.03 -0.45
CA ALA A 34 -15.42 -8.87 0.77
C ALA A 34 -15.02 -7.40 0.98
N ALA A 35 -14.98 -6.97 2.24
CA ALA A 35 -14.41 -5.67 2.59
C ALA A 35 -12.88 -5.71 2.47
N ALA A 36 -12.30 -4.60 2.04
CA ALA A 36 -10.86 -4.42 1.97
C ALA A 36 -10.47 -3.03 2.46
N THR A 37 -9.36 -2.98 3.21
CA THR A 37 -8.67 -1.72 3.49
C THR A 37 -7.80 -1.37 2.28
N GLN A 38 -7.85 -0.12 1.85
CA GLN A 38 -7.12 0.37 0.70
C GLN A 38 -6.08 1.39 1.14
N PHE A 39 -4.89 1.29 0.56
CA PHE A 39 -3.79 2.23 0.73
C PHE A 39 -3.41 2.78 -0.64
N HIS A 40 -3.23 4.09 -0.74
CA HIS A 40 -3.07 4.79 -2.02
C HIS A 40 -1.68 5.41 -2.12
N ILE A 41 -0.76 4.64 -2.69
CA ILE A 41 0.65 5.05 -2.85
C ILE A 41 0.79 5.73 -4.20
N ASP A 42 0.58 7.04 -4.24
CA ASP A 42 0.58 7.85 -5.46
C ASP A 42 1.42 9.11 -5.27
N ALA A 43 2.74 8.98 -5.39
CA ALA A 43 3.67 10.12 -5.31
C ALA A 43 3.39 11.16 -6.41
N GLY A 44 2.86 10.71 -7.55
CA GLY A 44 2.53 11.53 -8.71
C GLY A 44 1.41 12.55 -8.49
N ARG A 45 0.65 12.45 -7.39
CA ARG A 45 -0.46 13.37 -7.08
C ARG A 45 -0.02 14.80 -6.73
N GLY A 46 1.29 15.07 -6.66
CA GLY A 46 1.85 16.40 -6.42
C GLY A 46 1.97 16.79 -4.94
N TRP A 47 2.15 15.79 -4.07
CA TRP A 47 2.33 15.95 -2.63
C TRP A 47 3.55 16.83 -2.30
N THR A 48 3.48 17.57 -1.19
CA THR A 48 4.70 18.01 -0.51
C THR A 48 5.31 16.85 0.27
N TRP A 49 6.59 16.96 0.65
CA TRP A 49 7.23 15.98 1.52
C TRP A 49 6.48 15.76 2.84
N GLY A 50 5.96 16.84 3.45
CA GLY A 50 5.17 16.75 4.68
C GLY A 50 3.88 15.97 4.45
N ASP A 51 3.11 16.31 3.41
CA ASP A 51 1.87 15.59 3.10
C ASP A 51 2.13 14.10 2.81
N TRP A 52 3.25 13.80 2.14
CA TRP A 52 3.70 12.43 1.85
C TRP A 52 4.02 11.66 3.14
N ALA A 53 4.84 12.24 4.02
CA ALA A 53 5.24 11.63 5.28
C ALA A 53 4.04 11.42 6.22
N ASP A 54 3.14 12.41 6.33
CA ASP A 54 1.92 12.29 7.14
C ASP A 54 1.03 11.13 6.66
N THR A 55 0.85 11.00 5.33
CA THR A 55 0.06 9.89 4.75
C THR A 55 0.73 8.55 5.00
N ARG A 56 2.05 8.46 4.77
CA ARG A 56 2.86 7.26 5.07
C ARG A 56 2.69 6.84 6.52
N ASP A 57 2.83 7.75 7.46
CA ASP A 57 2.80 7.45 8.88
C ASP A 57 1.39 7.04 9.33
N CYS A 58 0.34 7.68 8.81
CA CYS A 58 -1.04 7.26 9.01
C CYS A 58 -1.30 5.85 8.48
N ASP A 59 -0.85 5.54 7.27
CA ASP A 59 -1.06 4.25 6.63
C ASP A 59 -0.29 3.13 7.39
N LEU A 60 0.96 3.40 7.77
CA LEU A 60 1.79 2.48 8.56
C LEU A 60 1.26 2.30 9.99
N ALA A 61 0.51 3.24 10.55
CA ALA A 61 -0.09 3.10 11.88
C ALA A 61 -1.29 2.13 11.90
N VAL A 62 -1.96 1.93 10.76
CA VAL A 62 -3.21 1.14 10.68
C VAL A 62 -3.08 -0.16 9.89
N ILE A 63 -2.03 -0.32 9.08
CA ILE A 63 -1.78 -1.56 8.32
C ILE A 63 -1.65 -2.78 9.23
N SER A 64 -2.16 -3.92 8.78
CA SER A 64 -1.97 -5.18 9.50
C SER A 64 -0.49 -5.64 9.42
N SER A 65 -0.02 -6.34 10.44
CA SER A 65 1.36 -6.88 10.47
C SER A 65 1.68 -7.79 9.29
N GLY A 66 0.70 -8.55 8.78
CA GLY A 66 0.88 -9.44 7.63
C GLY A 66 1.08 -8.73 6.29
N ALA A 67 0.65 -7.46 6.17
CA ALA A 67 0.80 -6.66 4.97
C ALA A 67 1.83 -5.52 5.12
N ARG A 68 2.39 -5.35 6.33
CA ARG A 68 3.26 -4.22 6.67
C ARG A 68 4.49 -4.12 5.76
N GLY A 69 5.23 -5.22 5.58
CA GLY A 69 6.44 -5.21 4.75
C GLY A 69 6.17 -4.77 3.31
N ALA A 70 5.06 -5.23 2.71
CA ALA A 70 4.69 -4.81 1.36
C ALA A 70 4.33 -3.32 1.27
N LEU A 71 3.76 -2.75 2.33
CA LEU A 71 3.44 -1.32 2.38
C LEU A 71 4.70 -0.48 2.60
N GLU A 72 5.61 -0.92 3.48
CA GLU A 72 6.92 -0.29 3.68
C GLU A 72 7.73 -0.28 2.38
N ASP A 73 7.82 -1.40 1.66
CA ASP A 73 8.49 -1.50 0.36
C ASP A 73 7.91 -0.49 -0.66
N ALA A 74 6.58 -0.34 -0.69
CA ALA A 74 5.92 0.60 -1.60
C ALA A 74 6.20 2.08 -1.25
N TYR A 75 6.39 2.39 0.03
CA TYR A 75 6.76 3.73 0.48
C TYR A 75 8.25 4.03 0.35
N ASP A 76 9.13 3.01 0.43
CA ASP A 76 10.59 3.14 0.36
C ASP A 76 11.11 3.39 -1.07
N ASP A 77 10.34 2.99 -2.09
CA ASP A 77 10.62 3.30 -3.50
C ASP A 77 9.32 3.57 -4.28
N PRO A 78 8.65 4.71 -4.00
CA PRO A 78 7.33 4.94 -4.55
C PRO A 78 7.43 5.25 -6.05
N PRO A 79 6.57 4.64 -6.89
CA PRO A 79 6.47 5.01 -8.29
C PRO A 79 6.18 6.50 -8.45
N GLY A 80 7.04 7.20 -9.19
CA GLY A 80 6.92 8.65 -9.39
C GLY A 80 7.40 9.49 -8.20
N GLY A 81 8.26 8.96 -7.34
CA GLY A 81 8.82 9.67 -6.18
C GLY A 81 9.40 11.05 -6.48
N ASP A 82 9.96 11.28 -7.68
CA ASP A 82 10.46 12.58 -8.12
C ASP A 82 9.38 13.70 -8.15
N ALA A 83 8.10 13.33 -8.14
CA ALA A 83 6.99 14.28 -8.08
C ALA A 83 6.72 14.81 -6.65
N VAL A 84 7.29 14.21 -5.61
CA VAL A 84 7.16 14.67 -4.22
C VAL A 84 8.06 15.89 -4.00
N ARG A 85 7.44 17.03 -3.67
CA ARG A 85 8.14 18.31 -3.62
C ARG A 85 8.85 18.53 -2.28
N GLY A 86 10.11 18.97 -2.35
CA GLY A 86 10.87 19.37 -1.17
C GLY A 86 11.23 18.21 -0.26
N ARG A 87 11.50 17.03 -0.82
CA ARG A 87 11.94 15.85 -0.07
C ARG A 87 13.15 16.18 0.81
N ILE A 88 13.06 15.79 2.08
CA ILE A 88 14.15 15.91 3.05
C ILE A 88 14.32 14.56 3.74
N GLY A 89 15.44 13.88 3.48
CA GLY A 89 15.77 12.60 4.10
C GLY A 89 15.30 11.36 3.33
N ASP A 90 15.29 10.24 4.05
CA ASP A 90 14.94 8.93 3.52
C ASP A 90 13.43 8.72 3.43
N TRP A 91 13.01 7.81 2.54
CA TRP A 91 11.60 7.53 2.27
C TRP A 91 10.84 6.94 3.46
N LEU A 92 11.54 6.11 4.23
CA LEU A 92 11.11 5.62 5.53
C LEU A 92 11.98 6.26 6.61
N ASP A 93 11.40 6.51 7.77
CA ASP A 93 12.19 6.97 8.92
C ASP A 93 13.08 5.82 9.37
N GLY A 94 14.38 5.94 9.10
CA GLY A 94 15.47 5.04 9.48
C GLY A 94 15.04 3.75 10.16
N ALA A 95 14.53 2.79 9.38
CA ALA A 95 14.52 1.41 9.80
C ALA A 95 15.99 1.00 9.88
N GLU A 96 16.54 0.83 11.08
CA GLU A 96 17.77 0.06 11.22
C GLU A 96 17.51 -1.29 10.53
N ARG A 97 18.06 -1.46 9.32
CA ARG A 97 18.10 -2.75 8.65
C ARG A 97 18.78 -3.68 9.63
N SER A 98 17.99 -4.54 10.27
CA SER A 98 18.50 -5.63 11.05
C SER A 98 19.12 -6.58 10.03
N GLU A 99 20.43 -6.45 9.83
CA GLU A 99 21.21 -7.42 9.09
C GLU A 99 21.01 -8.78 9.77
N ASN A 100 20.56 -9.77 8.99
CA ASN A 100 20.55 -11.18 9.37
C ASN A 100 21.48 -11.96 8.46
#